data_AF-A0A6A6TT59-F1
#
_entry.id   AF-A0A6A6TT59-F1
#
_cell.length_a   1.000
_cell.length_b   1.000
_cell.length_c   1.000
_cell.angle_alpha   90.00
_cell.angle_beta   90.00
_cell.angle_gamma   90.00
#
_symmetry.space_group_name_H-M   'P 1'
#
loop_
_entity.id
_entity.type
_entity.pdbx_description
1 polymer ?
#
loop_
_entity_poly.entity_id
_entity_poly.type
_entity_poly.pdbx_seq_one_letter_code
_entity_poly.pdbx_strand_id
1 'polypeptide(L)'
;MVKSQRSYSLLSSDDDTEVLERGRHRNHGMGHGKWFYCRILLILEIGHAIVLLLGYGVWAAIHSRSLTANSITYRKLSEYNASPTYGIRNAADPSPEAHAFWMDIQDTNGFIQVDAQWAESLDLPQTRTHPSRPDQKIYQINFFHSIHCLYRIRSRLIASAPLEQWPRNDTHTLHCLDHIRHNMMCHADLSLYGTDDYVVFDKAPDSQTCRDISGVKQWAKANAWAGYKDYWALFDWQNVEARVEEELRRHPGIRWDQYRDYYDPDIPGGYRLEFLDT
;
A
#
# COMPACT_ATOMS: atom_id res chain seq x y z
N MET A 1 -44.68 -32.34 -47.71
CA MET A 1 -44.25 -32.05 -49.09
C MET A 1 -42.79 -32.46 -49.24
N VAL A 2 -42.48 -33.10 -50.36
CA VAL A 2 -41.47 -34.15 -50.53
C VAL A 2 -40.12 -33.60 -51.01
N LYS A 3 -39.01 -34.12 -50.45
CA LYS A 3 -37.67 -34.10 -51.04
C LYS A 3 -37.47 -35.37 -51.88
N SER A 4 -36.80 -35.30 -53.02
CA SER A 4 -35.58 -36.08 -53.31
C SER A 4 -35.06 -35.87 -54.74
N GLN A 5 -33.73 -35.77 -54.83
CA GLN A 5 -32.87 -35.55 -56.00
C GLN A 5 -32.53 -36.83 -56.79
N ARG A 6 -32.10 -36.63 -58.04
CA ARG A 6 -30.87 -37.12 -58.75
C ARG A 6 -31.15 -37.09 -60.28
N SER A 7 -30.23 -36.97 -61.24
CA SER A 7 -28.78 -36.73 -61.35
C SER A 7 -28.45 -36.57 -62.86
N TYR A 8 -27.71 -35.52 -63.21
CA TYR A 8 -26.80 -35.21 -64.35
C TYR A 8 -26.80 -35.97 -65.71
N SER A 9 -26.58 -35.19 -66.79
CA SER A 9 -25.82 -35.60 -67.98
C SER A 9 -25.01 -34.42 -68.55
N LEU A 10 -23.73 -34.67 -68.85
CA LEU A 10 -22.77 -33.75 -69.46
C LEU A 10 -23.18 -33.34 -70.89
N LEU A 11 -22.88 -32.09 -71.26
CA LEU A 11 -22.87 -31.66 -72.66
C LEU A 11 -21.41 -31.41 -73.09
N SER A 12 -21.03 -32.16 -74.12
CA SER A 12 -19.78 -32.07 -74.86
C SER A 12 -19.76 -30.84 -75.76
N SER A 13 -18.54 -30.57 -76.24
CA SER A 13 -18.13 -29.66 -77.30
C SER A 13 -19.13 -29.51 -78.46
N ASP A 14 -19.14 -28.33 -79.09
CA ASP A 14 -18.54 -28.17 -80.41
C ASP A 14 -18.39 -26.69 -80.79
N ASP A 15 -17.33 -26.47 -81.57
CA ASP A 15 -16.95 -25.26 -82.31
C ASP A 15 -18.13 -24.63 -83.08
N ASP A 16 -18.14 -23.30 -83.18
CA ASP A 16 -17.91 -22.62 -84.46
C ASP A 16 -18.03 -21.09 -84.32
N THR A 17 -16.88 -20.45 -84.50
CA THR A 17 -16.63 -19.13 -85.11
C THR A 17 -17.76 -18.09 -85.21
N GLU A 18 -17.58 -16.96 -84.53
CA GLU A 18 -18.05 -15.67 -85.07
C GLU A 18 -17.10 -14.51 -84.75
N VAL A 19 -16.43 -14.06 -85.81
CA VAL A 19 -16.06 -12.69 -86.19
C VAL A 19 -15.64 -11.70 -85.09
N LEU A 20 -14.37 -11.32 -85.20
CA LEU A 20 -13.67 -10.25 -84.48
C LEU A 20 -14.35 -8.87 -84.64
N GLU A 21 -15.17 -8.45 -83.67
CA GLU A 21 -15.36 -7.02 -83.41
C GLU A 21 -14.34 -6.55 -82.36
N ARG A 22 -13.36 -5.78 -82.85
CA ARG A 22 -12.27 -5.17 -82.09
C ARG A 22 -12.80 -4.04 -81.19
N GLY A 23 -13.41 -4.40 -80.07
CA GLY A 23 -13.68 -3.50 -78.95
C GLY A 23 -12.38 -3.08 -78.28
N ARG A 24 -11.97 -1.82 -78.51
CA ARG A 24 -10.79 -1.21 -77.88
C ARG A 24 -11.03 -1.00 -76.38
N HIS A 25 -10.74 -2.00 -75.56
CA HIS A 25 -10.55 -1.81 -74.11
C HIS A 25 -9.33 -0.92 -73.89
N ARG A 26 -9.56 0.33 -73.46
CA ARG A 26 -8.52 1.19 -72.89
C ARG A 26 -8.10 0.60 -71.55
N ASN A 27 -7.09 -0.26 -71.55
CA ASN A 27 -6.34 -0.56 -70.34
C ASN A 27 -5.61 0.71 -69.91
N HIS A 28 -6.12 1.38 -68.86
CA HIS A 28 -5.31 2.31 -68.08
C HIS A 28 -4.30 1.50 -67.25
N GLY A 29 -3.28 0.98 -67.94
CA GLY A 29 -2.09 0.45 -67.30
C GLY A 29 -1.45 1.57 -66.50
N MET A 30 -1.42 1.41 -65.18
CA MET A 30 -0.75 2.34 -64.28
C MET A 30 0.76 2.30 -64.60
N GLY A 31 1.26 3.35 -65.27
CA GLY A 31 2.63 3.39 -65.79
C GLY A 31 3.69 3.09 -64.72
N HIS A 32 4.77 2.44 -65.14
CA HIS A 32 5.87 1.96 -64.27
C HIS A 32 6.36 2.98 -63.22
N GLY A 33 6.34 4.29 -63.52
CA GLY A 33 6.68 5.33 -62.56
C GLY A 33 5.75 5.40 -61.34
N LYS A 34 4.43 5.22 -61.52
CA LYS A 34 3.45 5.25 -60.42
C LYS A 34 3.63 4.05 -59.47
N TRP A 35 4.01 2.89 -60.00
CA TRP A 35 4.35 1.71 -59.20
C TRP A 35 5.59 1.92 -58.32
N PHE A 36 6.57 2.67 -58.81
CA PHE A 36 7.76 3.03 -58.06
C PHE A 36 7.43 3.95 -56.86
N TYR A 37 6.63 5.00 -57.08
CA TYR A 37 6.20 5.90 -56.00
C TYR A 37 5.30 5.23 -54.97
N CYS A 38 4.37 4.36 -55.38
CA CYS A 38 3.55 3.60 -54.43
C CYS A 38 4.40 2.67 -53.55
N ARG A 39 5.45 2.06 -54.10
CA ARG A 39 6.38 1.22 -53.32
C ARG A 39 7.18 2.03 -52.30
N ILE A 40 7.64 3.23 -52.66
CA ILE A 40 8.37 4.12 -51.76
C ILE A 40 7.47 4.58 -50.60
N LEU A 41 6.24 4.99 -50.88
CA LEU A 41 5.28 5.41 -49.85
C LEU A 41 4.97 4.27 -48.87
N LEU A 42 4.78 3.05 -49.36
CA LEU A 42 4.54 1.87 -48.52
C LEU A 42 5.72 1.57 -47.59
N ILE A 43 6.95 1.72 -48.08
CA ILE A 43 8.17 1.54 -47.26
C ILE A 43 8.27 2.62 -46.18
N LEU A 44 7.92 3.87 -46.49
CA LEU A 44 7.94 4.97 -45.53
C LEU A 44 6.90 4.78 -44.42
N GLU A 45 5.68 4.36 -44.76
CA GLU A 45 4.63 4.09 -43.76
C GLU A 45 4.98 2.90 -42.85
N ILE A 46 5.55 1.83 -43.42
CA ILE A 46 6.08 0.71 -42.63
C ILE A 46 7.20 1.21 -41.71
N GLY A 47 8.09 2.08 -42.20
CA GLY A 47 9.14 2.71 -41.41
C GLY A 47 8.60 3.49 -40.22
N HIS A 48 7.60 4.35 -40.43
CA HIS A 48 6.95 5.10 -39.35
C HIS A 48 6.26 4.19 -38.34
N ALA A 49 5.54 3.16 -38.80
CA ALA A 49 4.89 2.18 -37.92
C ALA A 49 5.92 1.44 -37.04
N ILE A 50 7.07 1.06 -37.60
CA ILE A 50 8.15 0.41 -36.85
C ILE A 50 8.71 1.36 -35.79
N VAL A 51 8.98 2.62 -36.13
CA VAL A 51 9.50 3.61 -35.17
C VAL A 51 8.52 3.86 -34.04
N LEU A 52 7.21 3.97 -34.33
CA LEU A 52 6.17 4.13 -33.31
C LEU A 52 6.06 2.90 -32.40
N LEU A 53 6.13 1.69 -32.97
CA LEU A 53 6.11 0.45 -32.20
C LEU A 53 7.34 0.29 -31.29
N LEU A 54 8.53 0.64 -31.80
CA LEU A 54 9.76 0.64 -31.01
C LEU A 54 9.71 1.71 -29.90
N GLY A 55 9.23 2.91 -30.21
CA GLY A 55 9.04 3.98 -29.23
C GLY A 55 8.04 3.60 -28.14
N TYR A 56 6.92 2.99 -28.51
CA TYR A 56 5.95 2.46 -27.56
C TYR A 56 6.54 1.34 -26.71
N GLY A 57 7.32 0.41 -27.31
CA GLY A 57 8.00 -0.66 -26.58
C GLY A 57 8.99 -0.13 -25.54
N VAL A 58 9.77 0.89 -25.89
CA VAL A 58 10.70 1.56 -24.95
C VAL A 58 9.95 2.29 -23.84
N TRP A 59 8.91 3.06 -24.19
CA TRP A 59 8.07 3.76 -23.21
C TRP A 59 7.39 2.77 -22.24
N ALA A 60 6.80 1.69 -22.77
CA ALA A 60 6.15 0.64 -22.00
C ALA A 60 7.16 -0.10 -21.11
N ALA A 61 8.37 -0.37 -21.59
CA ALA A 61 9.44 -0.99 -20.79
C ALA A 61 9.91 -0.08 -19.64
N ILE A 62 10.01 1.23 -19.87
CA ILE A 62 10.39 2.20 -18.83
C ILE A 62 9.28 2.35 -17.78
N HIS A 63 8.02 2.49 -18.21
CA HIS A 63 6.87 2.62 -17.30
C HIS A 63 6.58 1.33 -16.52
N SER A 64 6.65 0.16 -17.17
CA SER A 64 6.48 -1.12 -16.49
C SER A 64 7.58 -1.39 -15.47
N ARG A 65 8.84 -0.99 -15.74
CA ARG A 65 9.94 -1.03 -14.77
C ARG A 65 9.70 -0.11 -13.57
N SER A 66 9.13 1.07 -13.77
CA SER A 66 8.82 2.00 -12.67
C SER A 66 7.72 1.46 -11.74
N LEU A 67 6.66 0.86 -12.31
CA LEU A 67 5.56 0.28 -11.55
C LEU A 67 5.95 -1.04 -10.83
N THR A 68 6.77 -1.87 -11.47
CA THR A 68 7.27 -3.12 -10.85
C THR A 68 8.34 -2.86 -9.81
N ALA A 69 9.27 -1.93 -10.03
CA ALA A 69 10.29 -1.58 -9.03
C ALA A 69 9.66 -1.06 -7.72
N ASN A 70 8.60 -0.27 -7.81
CA ASN A 70 7.96 0.31 -6.62
C ASN A 70 7.02 -0.67 -5.89
N SER A 71 6.29 -1.54 -6.59
CA SER A 71 5.43 -2.57 -5.96
C SER A 71 6.23 -3.72 -5.33
N ILE A 72 7.38 -4.06 -5.91
CA ILE A 72 8.32 -5.04 -5.35
C ILE A 72 8.88 -4.51 -4.01
N THR A 73 9.12 -3.20 -3.86
CA THR A 73 9.76 -2.62 -2.66
C THR A 73 8.95 -2.82 -1.37
N TYR A 74 7.62 -2.85 -1.41
CA TYR A 74 6.80 -3.13 -0.22
C TYR A 74 6.82 -4.62 0.17
N ARG A 75 6.74 -5.54 -0.81
CA ARG A 75 6.91 -6.98 -0.56
C ARG A 75 8.35 -7.32 -0.13
N LYS A 76 9.34 -6.52 -0.51
CA LYS A 76 10.72 -6.62 -0.04
C LYS A 76 10.92 -6.32 1.45
N LEU A 77 9.92 -5.81 2.17
CA LEU A 77 10.00 -5.74 3.64
C LEU A 77 10.23 -7.13 4.28
N SER A 78 9.87 -8.22 3.58
CA SER A 78 10.20 -9.57 4.03
C SER A 78 11.65 -10.00 3.82
N GLU A 79 12.43 -9.29 2.99
CA GLU A 79 13.87 -9.53 2.76
C GLU A 79 14.73 -9.00 3.92
N TYR A 80 14.17 -8.15 4.77
CA TYR A 80 14.78 -7.63 5.99
C TYR A 80 14.61 -8.62 7.15
N ASN A 81 14.81 -9.91 6.90
CA ASN A 81 14.93 -10.88 7.98
C ASN A 81 16.35 -10.80 8.52
N ALA A 82 16.50 -10.30 9.74
CA ALA A 82 17.78 -10.33 10.43
C ALA A 82 17.63 -11.22 11.68
N SER A 83 18.74 -11.83 12.10
CA SER A 83 18.82 -12.60 13.35
C SER A 83 19.41 -11.82 14.53
N PRO A 84 19.16 -10.50 14.75
CA PRO A 84 19.59 -9.89 15.99
C PRO A 84 18.63 -10.34 17.10
N THR A 85 19.19 -10.84 18.18
CA THR A 85 18.51 -10.76 19.46
C THR A 85 18.50 -9.29 19.88
N TYR A 86 17.32 -8.73 20.15
CA TYR A 86 17.20 -7.36 20.68
C TYR A 86 17.55 -7.38 22.18
N GLY A 87 18.84 -7.55 22.47
CA GLY A 87 19.40 -7.98 23.76
C GLY A 87 19.44 -6.91 24.86
N ILE A 88 18.34 -6.26 25.18
CA ILE A 88 18.23 -5.42 26.38
C ILE A 88 17.59 -6.21 27.53
N ARG A 89 18.30 -6.34 28.65
CA ARG A 89 17.72 -6.83 29.91
C ARG A 89 16.90 -5.71 30.54
N ASN A 90 15.70 -6.03 31.03
CA ASN A 90 14.82 -5.11 31.76
C ASN A 90 14.43 -3.84 30.98
N ALA A 91 14.20 -3.91 29.67
CA ALA A 91 13.74 -2.76 28.87
C ALA A 91 12.50 -2.06 29.46
N ALA A 92 11.69 -2.73 30.28
CA ALA A 92 10.50 -2.14 30.89
C ALA A 92 10.77 -1.28 32.15
N ASP A 93 11.95 -1.37 32.77
CA ASP A 93 12.24 -0.68 34.03
C ASP A 93 12.48 0.84 33.84
N PRO A 94 12.47 1.68 34.91
CA PRO A 94 12.66 3.12 34.78
C PRO A 94 14.13 3.56 34.64
N SER A 95 15.05 2.65 34.30
CA SER A 95 16.48 2.99 34.18
C SER A 95 16.76 3.96 33.02
N PRO A 96 17.83 4.77 33.10
CA PRO A 96 18.30 5.58 31.98
C PRO A 96 18.60 4.75 30.73
N GLU A 97 19.12 3.53 30.88
CA GLU A 97 19.43 2.61 29.80
C GLU A 97 18.16 2.15 29.07
N ALA A 98 17.13 1.74 29.81
CA ALA A 98 15.82 1.42 29.25
C ALA A 98 15.20 2.65 28.56
N HIS A 99 15.28 3.83 29.18
CA HIS A 99 14.79 5.06 28.55
C HIS A 99 15.49 5.33 27.21
N ALA A 100 16.81 5.26 27.16
CA ALA A 100 17.58 5.46 25.93
C ALA A 100 17.19 4.45 24.83
N PHE A 101 16.98 3.19 25.18
CA PHE A 101 16.51 2.15 24.25
C PHE A 101 15.16 2.51 23.62
N TRP A 102 14.17 2.90 24.42
CA TRP A 102 12.86 3.29 23.89
C TRP A 102 12.92 4.57 23.05
N MET A 103 13.77 5.52 23.42
CA MET A 103 13.95 6.76 22.67
C MET A 103 14.64 6.53 21.32
N ASP A 104 15.58 5.56 21.23
CA ASP A 104 16.17 5.18 19.94
C ASP A 104 15.13 4.62 18.98
N ILE A 105 14.27 3.70 19.44
CA ILE A 105 13.24 3.11 18.57
C ILE A 105 12.22 4.18 18.12
N GLN A 106 11.94 5.15 19.00
CA GLN A 106 11.03 6.27 18.73
C GLN A 106 11.69 7.46 18.01
N ASP A 107 12.91 7.31 17.50
CA ASP A 107 13.58 8.34 16.70
C ASP A 107 12.81 8.72 15.43
N THR A 108 11.86 7.87 15.03
CA THR A 108 10.81 8.12 14.05
C THR A 108 9.48 7.62 14.59
N ASN A 109 8.42 8.34 14.24
CA ASN A 109 7.04 7.98 14.59
C ASN A 109 6.37 7.09 13.53
N GLY A 110 7.09 6.77 12.45
CA GLY A 110 6.63 5.91 11.37
C GLY A 110 5.56 6.53 10.47
N PHE A 111 5.28 7.82 10.59
CA PHE A 111 4.38 8.52 9.67
C PHE A 111 5.10 8.81 8.36
N ILE A 112 4.62 8.17 7.31
CA ILE A 112 5.17 8.25 5.97
C ILE A 112 4.18 8.90 5.02
N GLN A 113 4.72 9.40 3.91
CA GLN A 113 3.96 9.85 2.76
C GLN A 113 4.39 9.01 1.56
N VAL A 114 3.41 8.55 0.78
CA VAL A 114 3.65 7.72 -0.41
C VAL A 114 2.80 8.23 -1.56
N ASP A 115 3.21 7.94 -2.78
CA ASP A 115 2.45 8.27 -3.98
C ASP A 115 1.06 7.59 -3.96
N ALA A 116 0.03 8.32 -4.37
CA ALA A 116 -1.36 7.87 -4.32
C ALA A 116 -1.62 6.72 -5.30
N GLN A 117 -1.06 6.76 -6.51
CA GLN A 117 -1.23 5.68 -7.50
C GLN A 117 -0.48 4.43 -7.06
N TRP A 118 0.69 4.60 -6.45
CA TRP A 118 1.43 3.49 -5.84
C TRP A 118 0.63 2.82 -4.73
N ALA A 119 0.04 3.60 -3.82
CA ALA A 119 -0.78 3.07 -2.75
C ALA A 119 -2.01 2.31 -3.28
N GLU A 120 -2.68 2.85 -4.30
CA GLU A 120 -3.79 2.19 -4.98
C GLU A 120 -3.36 0.90 -5.69
N SER A 121 -2.20 0.90 -6.36
CA SER A 121 -1.66 -0.29 -7.04
C SER A 121 -1.35 -1.46 -6.10
N LEU A 122 -1.15 -1.15 -4.81
CA LEU A 122 -0.90 -2.12 -3.75
C LEU A 122 -2.16 -2.47 -2.95
N ASP A 123 -3.33 -1.92 -3.32
CA ASP A 123 -4.59 -2.09 -2.60
C ASP A 123 -4.48 -1.73 -1.11
N LEU A 124 -3.74 -0.64 -0.81
CA LEU A 124 -3.59 -0.18 0.56
C LEU A 124 -4.92 0.42 1.06
N PRO A 125 -5.21 0.33 2.38
CA PRO A 125 -6.41 0.91 2.96
C PRO A 125 -6.56 2.40 2.64
N GLN A 126 -7.80 2.84 2.43
CA GLN A 126 -8.08 4.26 2.22
C GLN A 126 -7.59 5.10 3.39
N THR A 127 -6.95 6.22 3.08
CA THR A 127 -6.35 7.13 4.06
C THR A 127 -6.43 8.58 3.61
N ARG A 128 -6.02 9.49 4.49
CA ARG A 128 -5.97 10.94 4.25
C ARG A 128 -4.92 11.29 3.20
N THR A 129 -5.30 12.21 2.32
CA THR A 129 -4.38 12.85 1.37
C THR A 129 -3.49 13.86 2.11
N HIS A 130 -2.25 13.98 1.68
CA HIS A 130 -1.32 14.95 2.25
C HIS A 130 -1.82 16.39 2.03
N PRO A 131 -1.88 17.25 3.06
CA PRO A 131 -2.49 18.59 2.98
C PRO A 131 -1.96 19.47 1.85
N SER A 132 -0.64 19.45 1.62
CA SER A 132 0.02 20.28 0.59
C SER A 132 0.41 19.53 -0.68
N ARG A 133 0.16 18.22 -0.77
CA ARG A 133 0.61 17.35 -1.89
C ARG A 133 -0.50 16.36 -2.24
N PRO A 134 -1.49 16.77 -3.05
CA PRO A 134 -2.69 15.97 -3.31
C PRO A 134 -2.42 14.60 -3.97
N ASP A 135 -1.27 14.45 -4.62
CA ASP A 135 -0.75 13.23 -5.22
C ASP A 135 -0.21 12.22 -4.18
N GLN A 136 -0.25 12.55 -2.89
CA GLN A 136 0.39 11.77 -1.84
C GLN A 136 -0.63 11.36 -0.77
N LYS A 137 -0.46 10.15 -0.25
CA LYS A 137 -1.26 9.55 0.82
C LYS A 137 -0.40 9.38 2.08
N ILE A 138 -1.02 9.61 3.24
CA ILE A 138 -0.35 9.51 4.54
C ILE A 138 -0.65 8.16 5.17
N TYR A 139 0.38 7.46 5.64
CA TYR A 139 0.23 6.22 6.40
C TYR A 139 1.09 6.27 7.65
N GLN A 140 0.75 5.44 8.64
CA GLN A 140 1.67 5.10 9.72
C GLN A 140 2.06 3.63 9.58
N ILE A 141 3.36 3.36 9.63
CA ILE A 141 3.85 1.98 9.66
C ILE A 141 3.46 1.36 11.01
N ASN A 142 2.75 0.23 10.96
CA ASN A 142 2.15 -0.40 12.14
C ASN A 142 3.15 -0.72 13.26
N PHE A 143 4.39 -1.10 12.94
CA PHE A 143 5.44 -1.33 13.93
C PHE A 143 5.65 -0.14 14.87
N PHE A 144 5.70 1.09 14.33
CA PHE A 144 5.91 2.28 15.16
C PHE A 144 4.65 2.62 15.98
N HIS A 145 3.45 2.29 15.49
CA HIS A 145 2.23 2.40 16.28
C HIS A 145 2.24 1.41 17.47
N SER A 146 2.54 0.12 17.22
CA SER A 146 2.68 -0.89 18.28
C SER A 146 3.72 -0.50 19.33
N ILE A 147 4.90 -0.02 18.90
CA ILE A 147 5.96 0.40 19.82
C ILE A 147 5.58 1.66 20.61
N HIS A 148 4.96 2.66 19.97
CA HIS A 148 4.44 3.84 20.65
C HIS A 148 3.45 3.45 21.75
N CYS A 149 2.50 2.57 21.43
CA CYS A 149 1.51 2.04 22.37
C CYS A 149 2.19 1.33 23.55
N LEU A 150 3.18 0.49 23.29
CA LEU A 150 3.90 -0.25 24.32
C LEU A 150 4.72 0.70 25.22
N TYR A 151 5.38 1.69 24.63
CA TYR A 151 6.09 2.73 25.37
C TYR A 151 5.16 3.56 26.26
N ARG A 152 3.97 3.94 25.75
CA ARG A 152 2.96 4.68 26.50
C ARG A 152 2.48 3.88 27.71
N ILE A 153 2.13 2.61 27.52
CA ILE A 153 1.73 1.69 28.61
C ILE A 153 2.86 1.56 29.63
N ARG A 154 4.10 1.29 29.19
CA ARG A 154 5.28 1.24 30.08
C ARG A 154 5.40 2.52 30.90
N SER A 155 5.39 3.67 30.22
CA SER A 155 5.56 4.99 30.85
C SER A 155 4.47 5.28 31.88
N ARG A 156 3.23 4.85 31.60
CA ARG A 156 2.14 4.87 32.58
C ARG A 156 2.52 3.99 33.77
N LEU A 157 2.77 2.70 33.57
CA LEU A 157 3.02 1.75 34.66
C LEU A 157 4.15 2.18 35.60
N ILE A 158 5.23 2.76 35.07
CA ILE A 158 6.38 3.19 35.88
C ILE A 158 6.27 4.63 36.42
N ALA A 159 5.25 5.39 36.01
CA ALA A 159 5.10 6.77 36.46
C ALA A 159 4.68 6.85 37.92
N SER A 160 5.29 7.76 38.66
CA SER A 160 4.93 8.12 40.04
C SER A 160 3.69 9.01 40.15
N ALA A 161 3.06 9.36 39.03
CA ALA A 161 1.85 10.17 39.03
C ALA A 161 0.69 9.43 39.76
N PRO A 162 -0.08 10.12 40.61
CA PRO A 162 -1.27 9.55 41.25
C PRO A 162 -2.28 9.01 40.24
N LEU A 163 -3.01 7.96 40.60
CA LEU A 163 -4.02 7.34 39.73
C LEU A 163 -5.18 8.30 39.40
N GLU A 164 -5.47 9.24 40.29
CA GLU A 164 -6.48 10.26 40.11
C GLU A 164 -6.07 11.24 38.99
N GLN A 165 -4.78 11.54 38.89
CA GLN A 165 -4.23 12.39 37.83
C GLN A 165 -3.99 11.61 36.54
N TRP A 166 -3.58 10.34 36.67
CA TRP A 166 -3.18 9.52 35.53
C TRP A 166 -3.72 8.09 35.63
N PRO A 167 -5.03 7.91 35.35
CA PRO A 167 -5.66 6.59 35.39
C PRO A 167 -4.94 5.59 34.49
N ARG A 168 -4.89 4.32 34.90
CA ARG A 168 -4.28 3.25 34.08
C ARG A 168 -5.27 2.64 33.07
N ASN A 169 -6.53 2.99 33.18
CA ASN A 169 -7.65 2.54 32.35
C ASN A 169 -8.24 3.68 31.52
N ASP A 170 -7.45 4.73 31.23
CA ASP A 170 -7.88 5.79 30.31
C ASP A 170 -8.13 5.23 28.91
N THR A 171 -8.97 5.95 28.18
CA THR A 171 -9.47 5.58 26.85
C THR A 171 -8.31 5.21 25.93
N HIS A 172 -7.34 6.09 25.79
CA HIS A 172 -6.23 5.86 24.89
C HIS A 172 -5.35 4.69 25.37
N THR A 173 -5.20 4.44 26.68
CA THR A 173 -4.39 3.29 27.17
C THR A 173 -5.05 1.96 26.84
N LEU A 174 -6.38 1.90 26.92
CA LEU A 174 -7.14 0.71 26.51
C LEU A 174 -7.08 0.48 24.99
N HIS A 175 -7.13 1.56 24.19
CA HIS A 175 -6.88 1.48 22.75
C HIS A 175 -5.48 0.95 22.43
N CYS A 176 -4.44 1.46 23.11
CA CYS A 176 -3.06 0.99 22.94
C CYS A 176 -2.95 -0.52 23.22
N LEU A 177 -3.59 -0.99 24.29
CA LEU A 177 -3.59 -2.40 24.65
C LEU A 177 -4.30 -3.26 23.60
N ASP A 178 -5.45 -2.80 23.10
CA ASP A 178 -6.21 -3.52 22.07
C ASP A 178 -5.48 -3.56 20.73
N HIS A 179 -4.81 -2.46 20.35
CA HIS A 179 -3.97 -2.40 19.15
C HIS A 179 -2.84 -3.44 19.21
N ILE A 180 -2.12 -3.53 20.32
CA ILE A 180 -1.05 -4.52 20.52
C ILE A 180 -1.62 -5.94 20.49
N ARG A 181 -2.74 -6.19 21.18
CA ARG A 181 -3.43 -7.49 21.15
C ARG A 181 -3.77 -7.89 19.71
N HIS A 182 -4.42 -7.02 18.95
CA HIS A 182 -4.80 -7.28 17.56
C HIS A 182 -3.55 -7.58 16.71
N ASN A 183 -2.50 -6.76 16.84
CA ASN A 183 -1.27 -6.96 16.09
C ASN A 183 -0.59 -8.31 16.42
N MET A 184 -0.52 -8.69 17.70
CA MET A 184 0.02 -9.99 18.12
C MET A 184 -0.81 -11.16 17.60
N MET A 185 -2.14 -11.03 17.54
CA MET A 185 -3.01 -12.08 16.98
C MET A 185 -2.82 -12.24 15.46
N CYS A 186 -2.61 -11.14 14.73
CA CYS A 186 -2.33 -11.17 13.30
C CYS A 186 -0.93 -11.70 12.97
N HIS A 187 0.02 -11.57 13.89
CA HIS A 187 1.41 -11.99 13.74
C HIS A 187 1.82 -12.97 14.85
N ALA A 188 1.02 -14.02 15.04
CA ALA A 188 1.28 -15.02 16.08
C ALA A 188 2.64 -15.69 15.89
N ASP A 189 3.51 -15.58 16.89
CA ASP A 189 4.78 -16.30 16.95
C ASP A 189 4.54 -17.70 17.52
N LEU A 190 4.89 -18.73 16.73
CA LEU A 190 4.75 -20.14 17.11
C LEU A 190 6.05 -20.74 17.66
N SER A 191 7.07 -19.91 17.90
CA SER A 191 8.33 -20.33 18.51
C SER A 191 8.09 -20.91 19.90
N LEU A 192 8.71 -22.05 20.19
CA LEU A 192 8.62 -22.72 21.48
C LEU A 192 9.74 -22.21 22.40
N TYR A 193 9.36 -21.73 23.58
CA TYR A 193 10.29 -21.33 24.64
C TYR A 193 10.39 -22.44 25.70
N GLY A 194 11.59 -22.67 26.22
CA GLY A 194 11.85 -23.64 27.28
C GLY A 194 11.87 -23.01 28.68
N THR A 195 11.93 -23.85 29.71
CA THR A 195 12.04 -23.48 31.14
C THR A 195 12.97 -24.44 31.86
N ASP A 196 13.64 -23.97 32.92
CA ASP A 196 14.40 -24.81 33.85
C ASP A 196 13.66 -25.02 35.19
N ASP A 197 12.57 -24.29 35.45
CA ASP A 197 11.92 -24.23 36.77
C ASP A 197 10.39 -24.42 36.76
N TYR A 198 9.79 -24.71 35.59
CA TYR A 198 8.34 -24.82 35.37
C TYR A 198 7.52 -23.54 35.62
N VAL A 199 8.17 -22.43 35.98
CA VAL A 199 7.52 -21.16 36.31
C VAL A 199 7.72 -20.15 35.18
N VAL A 200 8.94 -20.06 34.64
CA VAL A 200 9.30 -19.06 33.63
C VAL A 200 9.75 -19.76 32.35
N PHE A 201 9.06 -19.48 31.24
CA PHE A 201 9.37 -20.00 29.89
C PHE A 201 10.06 -18.93 29.04
N ASP A 202 11.30 -18.57 29.39
CA ASP A 202 12.07 -17.49 28.75
C ASP A 202 13.27 -17.98 27.92
N LYS A 203 13.47 -19.30 27.82
CA LYS A 203 14.54 -19.88 27.01
C LYS A 203 14.16 -19.90 25.52
N ALA A 204 14.52 -18.83 24.82
CA ALA A 204 14.32 -18.68 23.39
C ALA A 204 15.11 -19.74 22.58
N PRO A 205 14.64 -20.10 21.37
CA PRO A 205 15.41 -20.93 20.44
C PRO A 205 16.66 -20.20 19.94
N ASP A 206 17.75 -20.95 19.68
CA ASP A 206 19.04 -20.41 19.24
C ASP A 206 18.98 -19.61 17.91
N SER A 207 17.91 -19.77 17.13
CA SER A 207 17.74 -19.10 15.83
C SER A 207 16.31 -18.59 15.59
N GLN A 208 15.89 -17.58 16.35
CA GLN A 208 14.67 -16.84 16.01
C GLN A 208 14.95 -15.88 14.84
N THR A 209 14.10 -15.91 13.81
CA THR A 209 14.18 -14.97 12.70
C THR A 209 13.33 -13.74 13.01
N CYS A 210 13.95 -12.57 13.08
CA CYS A 210 13.27 -11.30 13.34
C CYS A 210 13.26 -10.43 12.09
N ARG A 211 12.37 -9.43 12.05
CA ARG A 211 12.49 -8.33 11.07
C ARG A 211 13.62 -7.40 11.50
N ASP A 212 14.38 -6.86 10.57
CA ASP A 212 15.42 -5.86 10.77
C ASP A 212 14.78 -4.49 11.05
N ILE A 213 14.71 -4.15 12.34
CA ILE A 213 14.17 -2.86 12.78
C ILE A 213 15.01 -1.71 12.22
N SER A 214 16.31 -1.87 12.00
CA SER A 214 17.17 -0.80 11.47
C SER A 214 16.78 -0.46 10.02
N GLY A 215 16.58 -1.47 9.17
CA GLY A 215 16.09 -1.30 7.81
C GLY A 215 14.70 -0.64 7.78
N VAL A 216 13.79 -1.06 8.66
CA VAL A 216 12.45 -0.45 8.79
C VAL A 216 12.56 1.02 9.20
N LYS A 217 13.40 1.36 10.19
CA LYS A 217 13.67 2.75 10.61
C LYS A 217 14.23 3.59 9.47
N GLN A 218 15.21 3.07 8.73
CA GLN A 218 15.80 3.77 7.59
C GLN A 218 14.77 4.06 6.50
N TRP A 219 13.97 3.06 6.13
CA TRP A 219 12.92 3.24 5.13
C TRP A 219 11.85 4.24 5.59
N ALA A 220 11.42 4.15 6.85
CA ALA A 220 10.46 5.09 7.43
C ALA A 220 10.97 6.54 7.38
N LYS A 221 12.24 6.75 7.73
CA LYS A 221 12.88 8.08 7.67
C LYS A 221 12.99 8.61 6.24
N ALA A 222 13.35 7.76 5.28
CA ALA A 222 13.47 8.16 3.88
C ALA A 222 12.12 8.57 3.26
N ASN A 223 11.02 8.02 3.76
CA ASN A 223 9.66 8.31 3.30
C ASN A 223 8.86 9.17 4.28
N ALA A 224 9.53 9.76 5.28
CA ALA A 224 8.87 10.46 6.36
C ALA A 224 8.05 11.64 5.85
N TRP A 225 6.90 11.87 6.47
CA TRP A 225 6.19 13.12 6.28
C TRP A 225 6.89 14.23 7.06
N ALA A 226 7.81 14.95 6.40
CA ALA A 226 8.66 15.95 7.03
C ALA A 226 7.89 17.04 7.81
N GLY A 227 6.74 17.47 7.29
CA GLY A 227 5.88 18.48 7.94
C GLY A 227 4.94 17.92 9.02
N TYR A 228 4.98 16.62 9.33
CA TYR A 228 4.06 16.01 10.28
C TYR A 228 4.14 16.68 11.65
N LYS A 229 5.34 16.96 12.19
CA LYS A 229 5.48 17.55 13.53
C LYS A 229 4.88 18.95 13.60
N ASP A 230 5.14 19.78 12.59
CA ASP A 230 4.61 21.13 12.53
C ASP A 230 3.09 21.10 12.34
N TYR A 231 2.59 20.22 11.45
CA TYR A 231 1.17 19.99 11.27
C TYR A 231 0.52 19.51 12.57
N TRP A 232 1.13 18.56 13.27
CA TRP A 232 0.65 18.03 14.55
C TRP A 232 0.58 19.10 15.64
N ALA A 233 1.55 20.03 15.67
CA ALA A 233 1.61 21.13 16.62
C ALA A 233 0.54 22.20 16.40
N LEU A 234 -0.11 22.25 15.23
CA LEU A 234 -1.28 23.09 15.01
C LEU A 234 -2.49 22.63 15.83
N PHE A 235 -2.45 21.42 16.39
CA PHE A 235 -3.57 20.78 17.06
C PHE A 235 -3.30 20.51 18.53
N ASP A 236 -4.32 20.78 19.33
CA ASP A 236 -4.33 20.57 20.77
C ASP A 236 -4.80 19.16 21.12
N TRP A 237 -3.95 18.18 20.83
CA TRP A 237 -4.24 16.75 20.99
C TRP A 237 -4.47 16.35 22.45
N GLN A 238 -3.85 17.04 23.42
CA GLN A 238 -4.08 16.78 24.84
C GLN A 238 -5.54 17.07 25.21
N ASN A 239 -6.12 18.13 24.66
CA ASN A 239 -7.53 18.42 24.88
C ASN A 239 -8.47 17.55 24.04
N VAL A 240 -8.01 16.92 22.94
CA VAL A 240 -8.84 15.96 22.17
C VAL A 240 -9.15 14.72 23.00
N GLU A 241 -8.15 14.10 23.63
CA GLU A 241 -8.36 12.89 24.46
C GLU A 241 -9.36 13.16 25.58
N ALA A 242 -9.19 14.28 26.31
CA ALA A 242 -10.09 14.65 27.40
C ALA A 242 -11.54 14.90 26.93
N ARG A 243 -11.71 15.51 25.74
CA ARG A 243 -13.03 15.72 25.13
C ARG A 243 -13.69 14.39 24.76
N VAL A 244 -12.95 13.46 24.17
CA VAL A 244 -13.47 12.12 23.84
C VAL A 244 -13.93 11.39 25.10
N GLU A 245 -13.10 11.40 26.13
CA GLU A 245 -13.46 10.80 27.42
C GLU A 245 -14.71 11.43 28.03
N GLU A 246 -14.86 12.74 27.91
CA GLU A 246 -16.06 13.43 28.36
C GLU A 246 -17.31 13.00 27.60
N GLU A 247 -17.24 12.92 26.27
CA GLU A 247 -18.38 12.48 25.44
C GLU A 247 -18.76 11.02 25.69
N LEU A 248 -17.78 10.12 25.82
CA LEU A 248 -18.02 8.72 26.17
C LEU A 248 -18.66 8.58 27.55
N ARG A 249 -18.29 9.43 28.51
CA ARG A 249 -18.91 9.47 29.85
C ARG A 249 -20.37 9.89 29.79
N ARG A 250 -20.76 10.74 28.84
CA ARG A 250 -22.16 11.15 28.63
C ARG A 250 -23.02 10.06 27.96
N HIS A 251 -22.40 9.06 27.33
CA HIS A 251 -23.07 7.97 26.63
C HIS A 251 -22.73 6.60 27.24
N PRO A 252 -23.14 6.33 28.50
CA PRO A 252 -22.83 5.08 29.18
C PRO A 252 -23.46 3.90 28.42
N GLY A 253 -22.63 2.98 27.95
CA GLY A 253 -23.06 1.78 27.22
C GLY A 253 -22.56 1.71 25.77
N ILE A 254 -22.00 2.80 25.24
CA ILE A 254 -21.31 2.76 23.95
C ILE A 254 -19.98 2.03 24.09
N ARG A 255 -19.82 0.99 23.27
CA ARG A 255 -18.57 0.24 23.15
C ARG A 255 -17.64 0.90 22.15
N TRP A 256 -16.36 0.58 22.26
CA TRP A 256 -15.28 1.02 21.40
C TRP A 256 -15.50 0.76 19.90
N ASP A 257 -16.19 -0.32 19.56
CA ASP A 257 -16.51 -0.71 18.19
C ASP A 257 -17.73 0.04 17.61
N GLN A 258 -18.42 0.84 18.42
CA GLN A 258 -19.68 1.51 18.06
C GLN A 258 -19.50 3.01 17.81
N TYR A 259 -18.27 3.51 17.78
CA TYR A 259 -18.00 4.88 17.40
C TYR A 259 -16.72 4.97 16.59
N ARG A 260 -16.60 6.06 15.84
CA ARG A 260 -15.34 6.49 15.22
C ARG A 260 -15.06 7.90 15.61
N ASP A 261 -13.78 8.15 15.72
CA ASP A 261 -13.23 9.41 16.11
C ASP A 261 -12.32 9.87 14.98
N TYR A 262 -12.52 11.10 14.51
CA TYR A 262 -11.73 11.60 13.39
C TYR A 262 -11.55 13.09 13.43
N TYR A 263 -10.47 13.48 12.78
CA TYR A 263 -10.14 14.87 12.58
C TYR A 263 -11.09 15.51 11.55
N ASP A 264 -11.76 16.58 11.95
CA ASP A 264 -12.65 17.41 11.14
C ASP A 264 -12.08 18.85 11.10
N PRO A 265 -11.51 19.28 9.97
CA PRO A 265 -10.90 20.61 9.84
C PRO A 265 -11.91 21.76 9.97
N ASP A 266 -13.21 21.48 9.82
CA ASP A 266 -14.25 22.50 9.84
C ASP A 266 -14.79 22.79 11.26
N ILE A 267 -14.29 22.06 12.28
CA ILE A 267 -14.73 22.20 13.68
C ILE A 267 -13.63 22.83 14.55
N PRO A 268 -13.95 23.84 15.38
CA PRO A 268 -13.03 24.35 16.39
C PRO A 268 -12.57 23.25 17.37
N GLY A 269 -11.27 22.98 17.44
CA GLY A 269 -10.71 21.86 18.20
C GLY A 269 -10.50 20.58 17.38
N GLY A 270 -10.94 20.59 16.11
CA GLY A 270 -10.48 19.70 15.04
C GLY A 270 -10.99 18.28 15.09
N TYR A 271 -11.98 17.93 15.92
CA TYR A 271 -12.30 16.54 16.15
C TYR A 271 -13.80 16.27 16.31
N ARG A 272 -14.25 15.17 15.72
CA ARG A 272 -15.64 14.72 15.72
C ARG A 272 -15.71 13.28 16.21
N LEU A 273 -16.69 13.00 17.06
CA LEU A 273 -17.14 11.65 17.38
C LEU A 273 -18.39 11.35 16.56
N GLU A 274 -18.34 10.27 15.80
CA GLU A 274 -19.46 9.74 15.03
C GLU A 274 -19.83 8.38 15.62
N PHE A 275 -21.05 8.30 16.16
CA PHE A 275 -21.60 7.04 16.62
C PHE A 275 -22.06 6.25 15.40
N LEU A 276 -21.62 4.99 15.33
CA LEU A 276 -21.97 4.09 14.24
C LEU A 276 -23.33 3.48 14.56
N ASP A 277 -24.27 3.58 13.62
CA ASP A 277 -25.54 2.86 13.72
C ASP A 277 -25.24 1.35 13.72
N THR A 278 -25.69 0.66 14.77
CA THR A 278 -25.50 -0.79 14.98
C THR A 278 -26.46 -1.63 14.17
#